data_AF-A0A1F4YCG4-F1
#
_entry.id   AF-A0A1F4YCG4-F1
#
_cell.length_a   1.000
_cell.length_b   1.000
_cell.length_c   1.000
_cell.angle_alpha   90.00
_cell.angle_beta   90.00
_cell.angle_gamma   90.00
#
_symmetry.space_group_name_H-M   'P 1'
#
loop_
_entity.id
_entity.type
_entity.pdbx_description
1 polymer ?
#
loop_
_entity_poly.entity_id
_entity_poly.type
_entity_poly.pdbx_seq_one_letter_code
_entity_poly.pdbx_strand_id
1 'polypeptide(L)'
;MIAMPLNSRKEAKVMASFRVRVNNEDEQPIKGVRVKLEFTGLARGMSDEKYTDSDGIAFFDGYEEGPIKVYLNGTSYGRYYYENGEKINIWK
;
A
#
# COMPACT_ATOMS: atom_id res chain seq x y z
N MET A 1 7.18 -26.42 -41.10
CA MET A 1 6.93 -26.18 -39.67
C MET A 1 7.75 -24.97 -39.26
N ILE A 2 7.14 -23.79 -39.14
CA ILE A 2 7.80 -22.60 -38.59
C ILE A 2 7.09 -22.31 -37.28
N ALA A 3 7.88 -22.22 -36.21
CA ALA A 3 7.46 -22.26 -34.83
C ALA A 3 6.57 -21.07 -34.42
N MET A 4 5.82 -21.31 -33.36
CA MET A 4 4.67 -20.60 -32.81
C MET A 4 4.90 -19.11 -32.48
N PRO A 5 3.85 -18.28 -32.46
CA PRO A 5 3.94 -16.88 -32.06
C PRO A 5 4.25 -16.78 -30.56
N LEU A 6 5.32 -16.08 -30.19
CA LEU A 6 5.66 -15.83 -28.80
C LEU A 6 4.66 -14.83 -28.21
N ASN A 7 3.66 -15.39 -27.54
CA ASN A 7 2.77 -14.83 -26.52
C ASN A 7 2.92 -13.33 -26.24
N SER A 8 1.79 -12.63 -26.35
CA SER A 8 1.45 -11.46 -25.54
C SER A 8 1.87 -11.65 -24.08
N ARG A 9 3.09 -11.25 -23.71
CA ARG A 9 3.34 -10.76 -22.35
C ARG A 9 2.71 -9.38 -22.31
N LYS A 10 1.38 -9.37 -22.15
CA LYS A 10 0.67 -8.28 -21.50
C LYS A 10 1.57 -7.93 -20.32
N GLU A 11 2.20 -6.76 -20.35
CA GLU A 11 3.03 -6.28 -19.24
C GLU A 11 2.18 -6.51 -18.00
N ALA A 12 2.51 -7.53 -17.22
CA ALA A 12 1.87 -7.75 -15.96
C ALA A 12 2.41 -6.61 -15.14
N LYS A 13 1.73 -5.46 -15.22
CA LYS A 13 1.91 -4.29 -14.40
C LYS A 13 2.22 -4.85 -13.02
N VAL A 14 3.48 -4.75 -12.59
CA VAL A 14 3.94 -5.44 -11.39
C VAL A 14 3.13 -4.84 -10.26
N MET A 15 2.16 -5.63 -9.79
CA MET A 15 1.32 -5.24 -8.67
C MET A 15 2.18 -5.42 -7.43
N ALA A 16 2.61 -4.30 -6.87
CA ALA A 16 3.29 -4.27 -5.61
C ALA A 16 2.30 -4.50 -4.46
N SER A 17 2.85 -5.14 -3.43
CA SER A 17 2.20 -5.30 -2.15
C SER A 17 3.05 -4.63 -1.08
N PHE A 18 2.41 -4.03 -0.08
CA PHE A 18 3.10 -3.42 1.04
C PHE A 18 2.23 -3.44 2.28
N ARG A 19 2.85 -3.17 3.43
CA ARG A 19 2.19 -3.25 4.74
C ARG A 19 2.38 -1.94 5.48
N VAL A 20 1.30 -1.42 6.04
CA VAL A 20 1.36 -0.26 6.94
C VAL A 20 1.19 -0.78 8.36
N ARG A 21 2.21 -0.60 9.19
CA ARG A 21 2.17 -0.89 10.63
C ARG A 21 1.96 0.42 11.40
N VAL A 22 0.97 0.43 12.27
CA VAL A 22 0.65 1.55 13.16
C VAL A 22 0.96 1.14 14.59
N ASN A 23 1.90 1.84 15.22
CA ASN A 23 2.23 1.68 16.63
C ASN A 23 1.88 2.95 17.42
N ASN A 24 1.72 2.84 18.73
CA ASN A 24 1.68 3.99 19.63
C ASN A 24 3.10 4.45 20.01
N GLU A 25 3.19 5.50 20.84
CA GLU A 25 4.44 6.02 21.40
C GLU A 25 5.25 4.96 22.19
N ASP A 26 4.59 3.98 22.80
CA ASP A 26 5.21 2.85 23.51
C ASP A 26 5.59 1.66 22.59
N GLU A 27 5.62 1.87 21.27
CA GLU A 27 5.89 0.85 20.24
C GLU A 27 4.88 -0.32 20.18
N GLN A 28 3.76 -0.20 20.89
CA GLN A 28 2.69 -1.19 20.89
C GLN A 28 1.79 -1.03 19.65
N PRO A 29 1.42 -2.13 18.98
CA PRO A 29 0.57 -2.07 17.81
C PRO A 29 -0.84 -1.58 18.15
N ILE A 30 -1.38 -0.67 17.34
CA ILE A 30 -2.75 -0.17 17.51
C ILE A 30 -3.69 -0.88 16.55
N LYS A 31 -4.63 -1.67 17.10
CA LYS A 31 -5.71 -2.34 16.33
C LYS A 31 -6.82 -1.36 15.96
N GLY A 32 -7.46 -1.60 14.80
CA GLY A 32 -8.69 -0.92 14.39
C GLY A 32 -8.47 0.52 13.90
N VAL A 33 -7.23 0.89 13.60
CA VAL A 33 -6.91 2.18 12.98
C VAL A 33 -7.30 2.13 11.52
N ARG A 34 -8.11 3.08 11.06
CA ARG A 34 -8.46 3.24 9.66
C ARG A 34 -7.26 3.81 8.91
N VAL A 35 -6.61 3.00 8.09
CA VAL A 35 -5.53 3.39 7.19
C VAL A 35 -6.14 3.64 5.80
N LYS A 36 -6.15 4.90 5.38
CA LYS A 36 -6.55 5.29 4.02
C LYS A 36 -5.32 5.68 3.23
N LEU A 37 -5.20 5.15 2.04
CA LEU A 37 -4.16 5.47 1.07
C LEU A 37 -4.74 6.36 -0.02
N GLU A 38 -4.03 7.41 -0.38
CA GLU A 38 -4.31 8.20 -1.57
C GLU A 38 -3.11 8.07 -2.51
N PHE A 39 -3.33 7.45 -3.67
CA PHE A 39 -2.29 7.28 -4.67
C PHE A 39 -2.15 8.58 -5.47
N THR A 40 -0.99 9.23 -5.42
CA THR A 40 -0.77 10.48 -6.17
C THR A 40 -0.29 10.17 -7.58
N GLY A 41 -1.22 10.04 -8.54
CA GLY A 41 -0.90 9.87 -9.96
C GLY A 41 -2.11 10.12 -10.86
N LEU A 42 -1.87 10.62 -12.08
CA LEU A 42 -2.89 10.97 -13.08
C LEU A 42 -3.82 9.81 -13.50
N ALA A 43 -3.39 8.56 -13.31
CA ALA A 43 -4.20 7.35 -13.54
C ALA A 43 -4.76 6.73 -12.23
N ARG A 44 -4.47 7.31 -11.07
CA ARG A 44 -4.66 6.69 -9.75
C ARG A 44 -5.56 7.52 -8.82
N GLY A 45 -6.68 8.02 -9.31
CA GLY A 45 -7.76 8.58 -8.47
C GLY A 45 -8.44 7.56 -7.52
N MET A 46 -7.80 6.43 -7.27
CA MET A 46 -8.23 5.45 -6.31
C MET A 46 -7.70 5.85 -4.94
N SER A 47 -8.54 5.70 -3.92
CA SER A 47 -8.08 5.60 -2.55
C SER A 47 -8.49 4.23 -2.05
N ASP A 48 -7.59 3.55 -1.36
CA ASP A 48 -7.94 2.30 -0.67
C ASP A 48 -7.99 2.56 0.82
N GLU A 49 -8.89 1.88 1.52
CA GLU A 49 -8.97 1.95 2.95
C GLU A 49 -9.05 0.56 3.58
N LYS A 50 -8.20 0.35 4.58
CA LYS A 50 -8.14 -0.87 5.38
C LYS A 50 -8.03 -0.50 6.85
N TYR A 51 -8.38 -1.44 7.70
CA TYR A 51 -8.23 -1.31 9.13
C TYR A 51 -7.03 -2.13 9.58
N THR A 52 -6.28 -1.63 10.55
CA THR A 52 -5.21 -2.42 11.16
C THR A 52 -5.78 -3.60 11.95
N ASP A 53 -5.17 -4.78 11.79
CA ASP A 53 -5.52 -5.95 12.58
C ASP A 53 -4.96 -5.85 14.02
N SER A 54 -5.08 -6.92 14.80
CA SER A 54 -4.58 -7.13 16.16
C SER A 54 -3.09 -6.86 16.31
N ASP A 55 -2.31 -7.10 15.24
CA ASP A 55 -0.88 -6.78 15.15
C ASP A 55 -0.59 -5.33 14.72
N GLY A 56 -1.61 -4.48 14.57
CA GLY A 56 -1.46 -3.09 14.15
C GLY A 56 -1.09 -2.95 12.66
N ILE A 57 -1.34 -3.98 11.84
CA ILE A 57 -0.93 -4.02 10.44
C ILE A 57 -2.15 -3.92 9.52
N ALA A 58 -2.07 -3.04 8.52
CA ALA A 58 -2.95 -3.00 7.37
C ALA A 58 -2.17 -3.46 6.12
N PHE A 59 -2.72 -4.44 5.40
CA PHE A 59 -2.10 -5.00 4.19
C PHE A 59 -2.75 -4.42 2.94
N PHE A 60 -1.92 -4.04 1.97
CA PHE A 60 -2.34 -3.50 0.69
C PHE A 60 -1.60 -4.20 -0.44
N ASP A 61 -2.32 -4.63 -1.47
CA ASP A 61 -1.79 -5.34 -2.63
C ASP A 61 -2.58 -4.98 -3.88
N GLY A 62 -2.01 -5.26 -5.06
CA GLY A 62 -2.68 -5.00 -6.33
C GLY A 62 -2.43 -3.62 -6.91
N TYR A 63 -1.51 -2.84 -6.32
CA TYR A 63 -1.24 -1.46 -6.73
C TYR A 63 0.16 -1.33 -7.35
N GLU A 64 0.33 -0.39 -8.26
CA GLU A 64 1.66 -0.10 -8.81
C GLU A 64 2.51 0.72 -7.83
N GLU A 65 3.78 0.39 -7.71
CA GLU A 65 4.77 1.15 -6.92
C GLU A 65 4.69 2.65 -7.18
N GLY A 66 4.98 3.45 -6.15
CA GLY A 66 4.99 4.90 -6.29
C GLY A 66 4.65 5.67 -5.03
N PRO A 67 4.52 7.00 -5.18
CA PRO A 67 4.17 7.87 -4.07
C PRO A 67 2.70 7.71 -3.67
N ILE A 68 2.49 7.59 -2.36
CA ILE A 68 1.20 7.52 -1.69
C ILE A 68 1.15 8.55 -0.57
N LYS A 69 -0.04 9.04 -0.27
CA LYS A 69 -0.29 9.71 1.00
C LYS A 69 -1.03 8.76 1.92
N VAL A 70 -0.55 8.65 3.15
CA VAL A 70 -1.18 7.80 4.16
C VAL A 70 -1.95 8.68 5.14
N TYR A 71 -3.19 8.30 5.38
CA TYR A 71 -4.09 8.93 6.33
C TYR A 71 -4.48 7.90 7.39
N LEU A 72 -4.35 8.25 8.66
CA LEU A 72 -4.85 7.42 9.77
C LEU A 72 -6.05 8.12 10.41
N ASN A 73 -7.20 7.44 10.47
CA ASN A 73 -8.46 8.00 10.98
C ASN A 73 -8.84 9.38 10.36
N GLY A 74 -8.42 9.63 9.12
CA GLY A 74 -8.66 10.91 8.42
C GLY A 74 -7.57 11.97 8.61
N THR A 75 -6.63 11.77 9.54
CA THR A 75 -5.45 12.65 9.71
C THR A 75 -4.37 12.25 8.71
N SER A 76 -3.83 13.22 7.96
CA SER A 76 -2.71 12.99 7.05
C SER A 76 -1.41 12.77 7.85
N TYR A 77 -0.78 11.61 7.72
CA TYR A 77 0.48 11.30 8.38
C TYR A 77 1.70 11.60 7.53
N GLY A 78 1.55 11.65 6.21
CA GLY A 78 2.63 12.04 5.32
C GLY A 78 2.54 11.41 3.94
N ARG A 79 3.57 11.68 3.14
CA ARG A 79 3.78 11.04 1.85
C ARG A 79 4.86 10.00 2.00
N TYR A 80 4.58 8.80 1.52
CA TYR A 80 5.49 7.68 1.50
C TYR A 80 5.65 7.23 0.06
N TYR A 81 6.78 6.62 -0.25
CA TYR A 81 6.97 5.90 -1.50
C TYR A 81 6.98 4.43 -1.11
N TYR A 82 6.13 3.61 -1.75
CA TYR A 82 6.12 2.19 -1.46
C TYR A 82 6.65 1.40 -2.65
N GLU A 83 7.44 0.39 -2.33
CA GLU A 83 7.94 -0.64 -3.24
C GLU A 83 7.36 -2.02 -2.88
N ASN A 84 7.49 -2.98 -3.79
CA ASN A 84 6.99 -4.32 -3.56
C ASN A 84 7.68 -5.00 -2.35
N GLY A 85 6.88 -5.41 -1.37
CA GLY A 85 7.33 -6.03 -0.13
C GLY A 85 7.65 -5.03 0.99
N GLU A 86 7.47 -3.73 0.76
CA GLU A 86 7.85 -2.71 1.73
C GLU A 86 6.95 -2.71 2.98
N LYS A 87 7.54 -2.27 4.10
CA LYS A 87 6.86 -2.07 5.37
C LYS A 87 6.99 -0.61 5.80
N ILE A 88 5.86 0.10 5.78
CA ILE A 88 5.75 1.47 6.28
C ILE A 88 5.38 1.41 7.76
N ASN A 89 6.23 1.96 8.63
CA ASN A 89 5.91 2.11 10.06
C ASN A 89 5.46 3.53 10.34
N ILE A 90 4.34 3.67 11.02
CA ILE A 90 3.76 4.94 11.43
C ILE A 90 3.54 4.89 12.94
N TRP A 91 3.98 5.94 13.63
CA TRP A 91 3.79 6.10 15.07
C TRP A 91 2.69 7.14 15.31
N LYS A 92 1.78 6.84 16.23
CA LYS A 92 0.63 7.66 16.60
C LYS A 92 0.65 8.01 18.08
#